data_AF-A0A0T1SZ56-F1
#
_entry.id   AF-A0A0T1SZ56-F1
#
_cell.length_a   1.000
_cell.length_b   1.000
_cell.length_c   1.000
_cell.angle_alpha   90.00
_cell.angle_beta   90.00
_cell.angle_gamma   90.00
#
_symmetry.space_group_name_H-M   'P 1'
#
loop_
_entity.id
_entity.type
_entity.pdbx_description
1 polymer ?
#
loop_
_entity_poly.entity_id
_entity_poly.type
_entity_poly.pdbx_seq_one_letter_code
_entity_poly.pdbx_strand_id
1 'polypeptide(L)'
;MFGLVRALSDNAPIFMIKVSVYRSDLTEIDHVFTDEEGRYVVAIGADERVTVRFDTHHSLTNAEDWQPSVIANTITSDGTSLDRCLLPTGQDFGAASSMDALNGYVIAAAVGEGEEYAATAVRRLAMLKQPDLVLQSLQQKLLDHFSEPPT
;
A
#
# COMPACT_ATOMS: atom_id res chain seq x y z
N MET A 1 15.01 -2.96 -9.09
CA MET A 1 14.10 -3.69 -8.19
C MET A 1 12.95 -4.25 -8.99
N PHE A 2 12.46 -5.43 -8.65
CA PHE A 2 11.35 -6.08 -9.35
C PHE A 2 10.54 -6.92 -8.38
N GLY A 3 9.37 -7.40 -8.79
CA GLY A 3 8.61 -8.35 -8.01
C GLY A 3 7.27 -8.70 -8.62
N LEU A 4 6.51 -9.49 -7.86
CA LEU A 4 5.14 -9.90 -8.16
C LEU A 4 4.20 -9.43 -7.05
N VAL A 5 3.08 -8.84 -7.43
CA VAL A 5 1.98 -8.52 -6.53
C VAL A 5 0.85 -9.51 -6.74
N ARG A 6 0.46 -10.19 -5.66
CA ARG A 6 -0.55 -11.25 -5.66
C ARG A 6 -1.63 -11.02 -4.60
N ALA A 7 -2.76 -11.66 -4.75
CA ALA A 7 -3.80 -11.67 -3.74
C ALA A 7 -3.41 -12.60 -2.59
N LEU A 8 -3.58 -12.15 -1.35
CA LEU A 8 -3.31 -12.97 -0.17
C LEU A 8 -4.24 -14.19 -0.07
N SER A 9 -5.45 -14.10 -0.66
CA SER A 9 -6.49 -15.12 -0.59
C SER A 9 -6.19 -16.38 -1.41
N ASP A 10 -5.68 -16.22 -2.63
CA ASP A 10 -5.56 -17.30 -3.61
C ASP A 10 -4.26 -17.24 -4.43
N ASN A 11 -3.36 -16.30 -4.11
CA ASN A 11 -2.13 -16.01 -4.84
C ASN A 11 -2.34 -15.63 -6.32
N ALA A 12 -3.54 -15.23 -6.73
CA ALA A 12 -3.77 -14.71 -8.08
C ALA A 12 -2.96 -13.43 -8.31
N PRO A 13 -2.39 -13.22 -9.51
CA PRO A 13 -1.73 -11.96 -9.83
C PRO A 13 -2.71 -10.79 -9.80
N ILE A 14 -2.24 -9.61 -9.36
CA ILE A 14 -3.06 -8.40 -9.32
C ILE A 14 -2.56 -7.39 -10.34
N PHE A 15 -3.42 -7.10 -11.32
CA PHE A 15 -3.20 -6.07 -12.33
C PHE A 15 -3.44 -4.66 -11.76
N MET A 16 -2.70 -3.67 -12.26
CA MET A 16 -2.90 -2.25 -11.96
C MET A 16 -2.75 -1.85 -10.48
N ILE A 17 -1.79 -2.46 -9.78
CA ILE A 17 -1.30 -1.95 -8.50
C ILE A 17 -0.22 -0.91 -8.77
N LYS A 18 -0.39 0.31 -8.26
CA LYS A 18 0.65 1.34 -8.24
C LYS A 18 1.71 0.92 -7.21
N VAL A 19 2.93 0.75 -7.68
CA VAL A 19 4.13 0.54 -6.86
C VAL A 19 4.89 1.85 -6.82
N SER A 20 4.69 2.62 -5.74
CA SER A 20 5.39 3.89 -5.52
C SER A 20 6.64 3.67 -4.67
N VAL A 21 7.75 4.30 -5.06
CA VAL A 21 9.02 4.27 -4.33
C VAL A 21 9.31 5.65 -3.76
N TYR A 22 9.65 5.68 -2.48
CA TYR A 22 9.93 6.89 -1.72
C TYR A 22 11.34 6.85 -1.13
N ARG A 23 11.98 8.01 -1.07
CA ARG A 23 13.20 8.21 -0.26
C ARG A 23 12.88 8.23 1.22
N SER A 24 13.93 8.27 2.04
CA SER A 24 13.83 8.35 3.50
C SER A 24 13.11 9.61 4.00
N ASP A 25 13.04 10.68 3.20
CA ASP A 25 12.28 11.90 3.47
C ASP A 25 10.84 11.84 2.95
N LEU A 26 10.40 10.68 2.46
CA LEU A 26 9.09 10.42 1.85
C LEU A 26 8.83 11.15 0.52
N THR A 27 9.86 11.71 -0.12
CA THR A 27 9.74 12.18 -1.50
C THR A 27 9.55 10.99 -2.45
N GLU A 28 8.48 10.99 -3.26
CA GLU A 28 8.28 9.99 -4.32
C GLU A 28 9.38 10.18 -5.38
N ILE A 29 10.12 9.12 -5.69
CA ILE A 29 11.19 9.14 -6.70
C ILE A 29 10.79 8.49 -8.00
N ASP A 30 9.93 7.46 -7.94
CA ASP A 30 9.41 6.78 -9.12
C ASP A 30 8.16 5.99 -8.76
N HIS A 31 7.36 5.64 -9.77
CA HIS A 31 6.29 4.65 -9.63
C HIS A 31 6.04 3.89 -10.93
N VAL A 32 5.50 2.69 -10.80
CA VAL A 32 5.02 1.88 -11.93
C VAL A 32 3.70 1.21 -11.57
N PHE A 33 3.02 0.65 -12.56
CA PHE A 33 1.85 -0.21 -12.36
C PHE A 33 2.21 -1.66 -12.67
N THR A 34 1.62 -2.59 -11.93
CA THR A 34 1.76 -4.02 -12.24
C THR A 34 1.06 -4.39 -13.55
N ASP A 35 1.68 -5.30 -14.31
CA ASP A 35 1.09 -5.90 -15.52
C ASP A 35 0.02 -6.96 -15.21
N GLU A 36 -0.56 -7.58 -16.24
CA GLU A 36 -1.65 -8.57 -16.10
C GLU A 36 -1.20 -9.81 -15.32
N GLU A 37 0.10 -10.12 -15.32
CA GLU A 37 0.73 -11.15 -14.51
C GLU A 37 1.14 -10.67 -13.11
N GLY A 38 0.78 -9.45 -12.73
CA GLY A 38 1.07 -8.84 -11.43
C GLY A 38 2.54 -8.44 -11.26
N ARG A 39 3.34 -8.43 -12.34
CA ARG A 39 4.77 -8.12 -12.30
C ARG A 39 5.00 -6.63 -12.37
N TYR A 40 6.10 -6.19 -11.76
CA TYR A 40 6.58 -4.83 -11.90
C TYR A 40 8.11 -4.79 -11.88
N VAL A 41 8.67 -3.75 -12.49
CA VAL A 41 10.09 -3.44 -12.48
C VAL A 41 10.27 -1.94 -12.29
N VAL A 42 11.05 -1.53 -11.30
CA VAL A 42 11.42 -0.12 -11.04
C VAL A 42 12.93 0.01 -11.02
N ALA A 43 13.43 0.99 -11.78
CA ALA A 43 14.84 1.32 -11.85
C ALA A 43 15.19 2.35 -10.76
N ILE A 44 15.79 1.88 -9.66
CA ILE A 44 16.25 2.72 -8.55
C ILE A 44 17.77 2.58 -8.46
N GLY A 45 18.47 3.66 -8.09
CA GLY A 45 19.91 3.61 -7.88
C GLY A 45 20.30 2.55 -6.85
N ALA A 46 21.47 1.92 -7.02
CA ALA A 46 21.99 0.97 -6.05
C ALA A 46 22.35 1.68 -4.72
N ASP A 47 22.28 0.94 -3.62
CA ASP A 47 22.63 1.37 -2.26
C ASP A 47 21.77 2.52 -1.70
N GLU A 48 20.59 2.76 -2.29
CA GLU A 48 19.63 3.75 -1.80
C GLU A 48 18.65 3.10 -0.80
N ARG A 49 18.44 3.75 0.35
CA ARG A 49 17.43 3.31 1.33
C ARG A 49 16.07 3.90 0.96
N VAL A 50 15.13 3.01 0.63
CA VAL A 50 13.80 3.38 0.14
C VAL A 50 12.67 2.73 0.95
N THR A 51 11.50 3.33 0.82
CA THR A 51 10.21 2.77 1.21
C THR A 51 9.39 2.52 -0.05
N VAL A 52 8.78 1.35 -0.17
CA VAL A 52 7.97 0.95 -1.32
C VAL A 52 6.53 0.74 -0.85
N ARG A 53 5.59 1.49 -1.44
CA ARG A 53 4.15 1.33 -1.19
C ARG A 53 3.50 0.64 -2.37
N PHE A 54 2.65 -0.34 -2.07
CA PHE A 54 1.83 -1.06 -3.03
C PHE A 54 0.39 -0.66 -2.76
N ASP A 55 -0.25 0.02 -3.71
CA ASP A 55 -1.60 0.54 -3.52
C ASP A 55 -2.34 0.67 -4.85
N THR A 56 -3.66 0.65 -4.80
CA THR A 56 -4.47 1.00 -5.97
C THR A 56 -4.55 2.52 -6.10
N HIS A 57 -4.39 3.02 -7.32
CA HIS A 57 -4.63 4.44 -7.58
C HIS A 57 -6.14 4.73 -7.54
N HIS A 58 -6.56 5.82 -6.90
CA HIS A 58 -7.97 6.14 -6.65
C HIS A 58 -8.82 6.26 -7.92
N SER A 59 -8.19 6.60 -9.06
CA SER A 59 -8.87 6.74 -10.35
C SER A 59 -9.14 5.41 -11.07
N LEU A 60 -8.69 4.28 -10.53
CA LEU A 60 -8.82 2.97 -11.16
C LEU A 60 -10.12 2.27 -10.75
N THR A 61 -10.63 1.40 -11.62
CA THR A 61 -11.88 0.67 -11.36
C THR A 61 -11.76 -0.32 -10.20
N ASN A 62 -10.54 -0.76 -9.88
CA ASN A 62 -10.24 -1.65 -8.75
C ASN A 62 -9.78 -0.89 -7.48
N ALA A 63 -10.00 0.43 -7.40
CA ALA A 63 -9.48 1.27 -6.32
C ALA A 63 -9.91 0.81 -4.92
N GLU A 64 -11.09 0.22 -4.79
CA GLU A 64 -11.67 -0.22 -3.50
C GLU A 64 -11.44 -1.72 -3.21
N ASP A 65 -10.77 -2.46 -4.10
CA ASP A 65 -10.68 -3.93 -4.02
C ASP A 65 -9.57 -4.42 -3.08
N TRP A 66 -8.51 -3.64 -2.92
CA TRP A 66 -7.30 -4.04 -2.22
C TRP A 66 -6.91 -3.05 -1.12
N GLN A 67 -6.47 -3.60 0.02
CA GLN A 67 -5.79 -2.82 1.04
C GLN A 67 -4.36 -2.50 0.58
N PRO A 68 -3.83 -1.32 0.92
CA PRO A 68 -2.45 -0.97 0.62
C PRO A 68 -1.47 -1.84 1.41
N SER A 69 -0.20 -1.78 1.04
CA SER A 69 0.87 -2.46 1.75
C SER A 69 2.17 -1.67 1.63
N VAL A 70 3.12 -1.91 2.51
CA VAL A 70 4.41 -1.21 2.52
C VAL A 70 5.57 -2.13 2.86
N ILE A 71 6.70 -1.90 2.19
CA ILE A 71 8.01 -2.41 2.59
C ILE A 71 8.90 -1.19 2.86
N ALA A 72 9.24 -0.95 4.13
CA ALA A 72 10.07 0.18 4.53
C ALA A 72 11.55 -0.20 4.66
N ASN A 73 12.43 0.79 4.59
CA ASN A 73 13.87 0.67 4.86
C ASN A 73 14.60 -0.41 4.04
N THR A 74 14.18 -0.64 2.80
CA THR A 74 14.88 -1.56 1.90
C THR A 74 16.07 -0.86 1.27
N ILE A 75 17.22 -1.55 1.22
CA ILE A 75 18.38 -1.08 0.46
C ILE A 75 18.28 -1.66 -0.95
N THR A 76 18.25 -0.80 -1.95
CA THR A 76 18.10 -1.19 -3.36
C THR A 76 19.40 -1.75 -3.93
N SER A 77 19.26 -2.77 -4.76
CA SER A 77 20.30 -3.32 -5.62
C SER A 77 19.64 -3.79 -6.92
N ASP A 78 20.44 -4.02 -7.97
CA ASP A 78 19.94 -4.49 -9.27
C ASP A 78 19.14 -5.81 -9.18
N GLY A 79 19.41 -6.62 -8.15
CA GLY A 79 18.76 -7.91 -7.91
C GLY A 79 17.69 -7.93 -6.81
N THR A 80 17.29 -6.78 -6.25
CA THR A 80 16.31 -6.77 -5.15
C THR A 80 14.93 -7.19 -5.64
N SER A 81 14.51 -8.40 -5.29
CA SER A 81 13.16 -8.94 -5.52
C SER A 81 12.27 -8.61 -4.33
N LEU A 82 11.20 -7.86 -4.55
CA LEU A 82 10.21 -7.48 -3.55
C LEU A 82 8.82 -7.98 -3.96
N ASP A 83 8.55 -9.26 -3.70
CA ASP A 83 7.22 -9.82 -3.87
C ASP A 83 6.28 -9.32 -2.77
N ARG A 84 5.00 -9.17 -3.11
CA ARG A 84 3.98 -8.72 -2.18
C ARG A 84 2.67 -9.48 -2.34
N CYS A 85 1.99 -9.72 -1.22
CA CYS A 85 0.61 -10.16 -1.22
C CYS A 85 -0.26 -9.04 -0.63
N LEU A 86 -1.32 -8.65 -1.34
CA LEU A 86 -2.29 -7.66 -0.87
C LEU A 86 -3.51 -8.34 -0.27
N LEU A 87 -4.01 -7.74 0.80
CA LEU A 87 -5.24 -8.15 1.47
C LEU A 87 -6.45 -7.61 0.68
N PRO A 88 -7.37 -8.47 0.20
CA PRO A 88 -8.64 -8.00 -0.34
C PRO A 88 -9.44 -7.24 0.71
N THR A 89 -10.15 -6.18 0.32
CA THR A 89 -10.99 -5.42 1.25
C THR A 89 -12.14 -6.27 1.80
N GLY A 90 -12.50 -6.04 3.07
CA GLY A 90 -13.55 -6.79 3.78
C GLY A 90 -13.17 -8.19 4.27
N GLN A 91 -12.03 -8.74 3.83
CA GLN A 91 -11.52 -10.02 4.29
C GLN A 91 -10.63 -9.89 5.53
N ASP A 92 -10.50 -10.97 6.30
CA ASP A 92 -9.68 -11.05 7.51
C ASP A 92 -8.67 -12.20 7.36
N PHE A 93 -7.38 -11.85 7.45
CA PHE A 93 -6.25 -12.78 7.40
C PHE A 93 -5.32 -12.59 8.60
N GLY A 94 -5.88 -12.17 9.74
CA GLY A 94 -5.17 -12.03 11.00
C GLY A 94 -4.35 -10.74 11.14
N ALA A 95 -3.82 -10.54 12.34
CA ALA A 95 -3.20 -9.29 12.79
C ALA A 95 -2.03 -8.81 11.92
N ALA A 96 -1.22 -9.74 11.39
CA ALA A 96 -0.07 -9.38 10.56
C ALA A 96 -0.52 -8.69 9.25
N SER A 97 -1.55 -9.23 8.60
CA SER A 97 -2.12 -8.68 7.37
C SER A 97 -2.80 -7.34 7.62
N SER A 98 -3.54 -7.21 8.73
CA SER A 98 -4.17 -5.95 9.10
C SER A 98 -3.15 -4.87 9.47
N MET A 99 -2.08 -5.22 10.18
CA MET A 99 -0.99 -4.29 10.51
C MET A 99 -0.27 -3.81 9.25
N ASP A 100 -0.02 -4.70 8.31
CA ASP A 100 0.58 -4.35 7.03
C ASP A 100 -0.28 -3.36 6.23
N ALA A 101 -1.59 -3.60 6.18
CA ALA A 101 -2.56 -2.69 5.58
C ALA A 101 -2.53 -1.31 6.24
N LEU A 102 -2.60 -1.27 7.58
CA LEU A 102 -2.55 -0.02 8.34
C LEU A 102 -1.25 0.76 8.10
N ASN A 103 -0.10 0.08 7.99
CA ASN A 103 1.16 0.74 7.68
C ASN A 103 1.17 1.34 6.27
N GLY A 104 0.53 0.68 5.29
CA GLY A 104 0.30 1.26 3.96
C GLY A 104 -0.43 2.60 4.02
N TYR A 105 -1.51 2.66 4.81
CA TYR A 105 -2.27 3.90 5.05
C TYR A 105 -1.47 4.96 5.81
N VAL A 106 -0.63 4.57 6.78
CA VAL A 106 0.24 5.53 7.48
C VAL A 106 1.19 6.23 6.51
N ILE A 107 1.77 5.50 5.54
CA ILE A 107 2.60 6.13 4.51
C ILE A 107 1.76 7.03 3.61
N ALA A 108 0.56 6.61 3.20
CA ALA A 108 -0.33 7.44 2.39
C ALA A 108 -0.71 8.77 3.09
N ALA A 109 -0.99 8.71 4.40
CA ALA A 109 -1.23 9.90 5.23
C ALA A 109 0.03 10.80 5.30
N ALA A 110 1.20 10.19 5.47
CA ALA A 110 2.45 10.94 5.61
C ALA A 110 2.91 11.64 4.32
N VAL A 111 2.62 11.07 3.14
CA VAL A 111 2.95 11.69 1.84
C VAL A 111 1.91 12.71 1.37
N GLY A 112 0.79 12.86 2.09
CA GLY A 112 -0.24 13.84 1.79
C GLY A 112 -1.01 13.54 0.50
N GLU A 113 -1.50 12.31 0.35
CA GLU A 113 -2.39 11.95 -0.77
C GLU A 113 -3.65 12.86 -0.79
N GLY A 114 -4.13 13.21 -1.99
CA GLY A 114 -5.24 14.15 -2.18
C GLY A 114 -6.61 13.65 -1.71
N GLU A 115 -7.62 14.52 -1.78
CA GLU A 115 -9.00 14.24 -1.32
C GLU A 115 -9.63 13.00 -1.98
N GLU A 116 -9.30 12.76 -3.25
CA GLU A 116 -9.80 11.63 -4.02
C GLU A 116 -9.31 10.30 -3.44
N TYR A 117 -8.04 10.26 -3.00
CA TYR A 117 -7.49 9.12 -2.29
C TYR A 117 -8.14 8.94 -0.92
N ALA A 118 -8.32 10.05 -0.17
CA ALA A 118 -8.88 10.03 1.16
C ALA A 118 -10.27 9.37 1.18
N ALA A 119 -11.13 9.68 0.20
CA ALA A 119 -12.45 9.06 0.06
C ALA A 119 -12.37 7.53 -0.12
N THR A 120 -11.46 7.04 -0.98
CA THR A 120 -11.25 5.59 -1.17
C THR A 120 -10.62 4.96 0.09
N ALA A 121 -9.69 5.64 0.75
CA ALA A 121 -9.06 5.17 1.97
C ALA A 121 -10.06 4.98 3.11
N VAL A 122 -10.97 5.93 3.34
CA VAL A 122 -12.03 5.81 4.36
C VAL A 122 -12.88 4.56 4.16
N ARG A 123 -13.32 4.30 2.91
CA ARG A 123 -14.15 3.11 2.60
C ARG A 123 -13.40 1.81 2.89
N ARG A 124 -12.16 1.71 2.41
CA ARG A 124 -11.34 0.51 2.58
C ARG A 124 -10.94 0.29 4.05
N LEU A 125 -10.61 1.36 4.78
CA LEU A 125 -10.35 1.32 6.21
C LEU A 125 -11.58 0.85 6.98
N ALA A 126 -12.78 1.35 6.68
CA ALA A 126 -14.00 0.92 7.36
C ALA A 126 -14.30 -0.59 7.17
N MET A 127 -13.82 -1.18 6.08
CA MET A 127 -13.94 -2.62 5.79
C MET A 127 -12.80 -3.45 6.39
N LEU A 128 -11.74 -2.84 6.91
CA LEU A 128 -10.61 -3.54 7.49
C LEU A 128 -10.96 -4.06 8.89
N LYS A 129 -10.99 -5.38 9.07
CA LYS A 129 -11.28 -5.99 10.35
C LYS A 129 -10.04 -6.01 11.23
N GLN A 130 -10.19 -5.61 12.49
CA GLN A 130 -9.07 -5.52 13.42
C GLN A 130 -9.23 -6.50 14.59
N PRO A 131 -8.23 -7.37 14.81
CA PRO A 131 -8.32 -8.43 15.81
C PRO A 131 -8.08 -7.95 17.24
N ASP A 132 -7.49 -6.76 17.44
CA ASP A 132 -7.17 -6.22 18.77
C ASP A 132 -7.36 -4.70 18.89
N LEU A 133 -7.38 -4.21 20.13
CA LEU A 133 -7.65 -2.82 20.48
C LEU A 133 -6.57 -1.84 20.00
N VAL A 134 -5.32 -2.27 19.89
CA VAL A 134 -4.22 -1.40 19.43
C VAL A 134 -4.41 -1.11 17.95
N LEU A 135 -4.67 -2.14 17.15
CA LEU A 135 -4.92 -1.97 15.73
C LEU A 135 -6.23 -1.24 15.45
N GLN A 136 -7.28 -1.45 16.26
CA GLN A 136 -8.52 -0.66 16.20
C GLN A 136 -8.25 0.83 16.48
N SER A 137 -7.42 1.14 17.48
CA SER A 137 -7.07 2.53 17.78
C SER A 137 -6.29 3.19 16.64
N LEU A 138 -5.36 2.45 16.01
CA LEU A 138 -4.63 2.95 14.84
C LEU A 138 -5.55 3.16 13.64
N GLN A 139 -6.43 2.21 13.35
CA GLN A 139 -7.44 2.32 12.31
C GLN A 139 -8.32 3.55 12.51
N GLN A 140 -8.80 3.80 13.74
CA GLN A 140 -9.64 4.96 14.04
C GLN A 140 -8.90 6.28 13.77
N LYS A 141 -7.64 6.40 14.18
CA LYS A 141 -6.84 7.61 13.91
C LYS A 141 -6.66 7.88 12.41
N LEU A 142 -6.46 6.83 11.62
CA LEU A 142 -6.37 6.95 10.17
C LEU A 142 -7.72 7.32 9.55
N LEU A 143 -8.82 6.73 10.03
CA LEU A 143 -10.17 7.12 9.63
C LEU A 143 -10.44 8.60 9.90
N ASP A 144 -10.10 9.08 11.09
CA ASP A 144 -10.26 10.49 11.46
C ASP A 144 -9.44 11.38 10.51
N HIS A 145 -8.16 11.04 10.28
CA HIS A 145 -7.27 11.78 9.38
C HIS A 145 -7.81 11.89 7.94
N PHE A 146 -8.28 10.79 7.36
CA PHE A 146 -8.80 10.80 5.98
C PHE A 146 -10.25 11.30 5.86
N SER A 147 -10.96 11.48 6.98
CA SER A 147 -12.32 12.03 6.97
C SER A 147 -12.34 13.55 7.15
N GLU A 148 -11.27 14.15 7.65
CA GLU A 148 -11.12 15.60 7.79
C GLU A 148 -10.76 16.24 6.44
N PRO A 149 -11.38 17.37 6.06
CA PRO A 149 -10.95 18.12 4.88
C PRO A 149 -9.53 18.69 5.12
N PRO A 150 -8.66 18.73 4.09
CA PRO A 150 -7.31 19.26 4.22
C PRO A 150 -7.34 20.69 4.76
N THR A 151 -6.48 20.98 5.73
CA THR A 151 -6.34 22.29 6.38
C THR A 151 -5.48 23.27 5.59
#